data_AF-A0A660E087-F1
#
_entry.id   AF-A0A660E087-F1
#
_cell.length_a   1.000
_cell.length_b   1.000
_cell.length_c   1.000
_cell.angle_alpha   90.00
_cell.angle_beta   90.00
_cell.angle_gamma   90.00
#
_symmetry.space_group_name_H-M   'P 1'
#
loop_
_entity.id
_entity.type
_entity.pdbx_description
1 polymer ?
#
loop_
_entity_poly.entity_id
_entity_poly.type
_entity_poly.pdbx_seq_one_letter_code
_entity_poly.pdbx_strand_id
1 'polypeptide(L)'
;MAKRVQSKYGYEPPEWVRVDARLDRQLKRQKRLAKRRGVLNQERGKTMKNKVEESTINSILENAQIETKTVFSKVTIVTAKLPNGFVLVESSGAVSEENYDAKIGKKVCMDRIKNKIWELEGYKLASQLMEER
;
A
#
# COMPACT_ATOMS: atom_id res chain seq x y z
N MET A 1 12.35 4.56 73.58
CA MET A 1 11.14 5.24 73.02
C MET A 1 10.83 4.63 71.67
N ALA A 2 9.72 3.91 71.54
CA ALA A 2 9.33 3.25 70.29
C ALA A 2 8.78 4.28 69.28
N LYS A 3 9.34 4.31 68.06
CA LYS A 3 8.89 5.22 66.99
C LYS A 3 7.52 4.77 66.50
N ARG A 4 6.52 5.65 66.56
CA ARG A 4 5.19 5.43 65.95
C ARG A 4 5.35 5.40 64.44
N VAL A 5 5.05 4.25 63.85
CA VAL A 5 4.99 4.08 62.41
C VAL A 5 3.53 4.17 62.02
N GLN A 6 3.15 5.27 61.36
CA GLN A 6 1.83 5.41 60.76
C GLN A 6 1.77 4.54 59.49
N SER A 7 1.50 3.26 59.66
CA SER A 7 1.06 2.39 58.56
C SER A 7 -0.37 1.95 58.82
N LYS A 8 -1.16 1.73 57.75
CA LYS A 8 -2.55 1.25 57.83
C LYS A 8 -2.70 -0.05 58.65
N TYR A 9 -1.60 -0.77 58.89
CA TYR A 9 -1.54 -2.06 59.57
C TYR A 9 -0.61 -2.07 60.81
N GLY A 10 -0.13 -0.91 61.29
CA GLY A 10 0.61 -0.79 62.55
C GLY A 10 2.03 -1.39 62.61
N TYR A 11 2.60 -1.85 61.48
CA TYR A 11 3.97 -2.38 61.39
C TYR A 11 4.75 -1.73 60.23
N GLU A 12 6.08 -1.62 60.33
CA GLU A 12 6.94 -1.21 59.20
C GLU A 12 6.93 -2.33 58.16
N PRO A 13 6.55 -2.07 56.90
CA PRO A 13 6.54 -3.12 55.87
C PRO A 13 7.92 -3.75 55.78
N PRO A 14 8.04 -5.09 55.97
CA PRO A 14 9.32 -5.77 55.97
C PRO A 14 10.02 -5.59 54.62
N GLU A 15 11.36 -5.61 54.62
CA GLU A 15 12.17 -5.19 53.47
C GLU A 15 11.77 -5.87 52.14
N TRP A 16 11.35 -7.13 52.19
CA TRP A 16 10.90 -7.87 51.01
C TRP A 16 9.70 -7.21 50.30
N VAL A 17 8.76 -6.57 51.03
CA VAL A 17 7.63 -5.82 50.44
C VAL A 17 8.11 -4.58 49.67
N ARG A 18 9.18 -3.93 50.15
CA ARG A 18 9.79 -2.78 49.46
C ARG A 18 10.59 -3.21 48.23
N VAL A 19 11.23 -4.39 48.30
CA VAL A 19 11.93 -5.03 47.18
C VAL A 19 10.93 -5.46 46.10
N ASP A 20 9.78 -6.02 46.47
CA ASP A 20 8.70 -6.39 45.54
C ASP A 20 8.17 -5.19 44.76
N ALA A 21 7.88 -4.07 45.44
CA ALA A 21 7.45 -2.84 44.78
C ALA A 21 8.53 -2.24 43.83
N ARG A 22 9.80 -2.53 44.08
CA ARG A 22 10.92 -2.11 43.22
C ARG A 22 11.02 -3.02 42.00
N LEU A 23 10.91 -4.33 42.19
CA LEU A 23 10.87 -5.33 41.11
C LEU A 23 9.69 -5.08 40.16
N ASP A 24 8.52 -4.76 40.73
CA ASP A 24 7.29 -4.55 39.98
C ASP A 24 7.36 -3.28 39.11
N ARG A 25 7.98 -2.21 39.64
CA ARG A 25 8.33 -1.00 38.88
C ARG A 25 9.31 -1.29 37.75
N GLN A 26 10.32 -2.13 38.00
CA GLN A 26 11.31 -2.52 37.00
C GLN A 26 10.68 -3.36 35.88
N LEU A 27 9.80 -4.30 36.21
CA LEU A 27 9.05 -5.12 35.25
C LEU A 27 8.11 -4.26 34.38
N LYS A 28 7.37 -3.34 35.00
CA LYS A 28 6.51 -2.37 34.26
C LYS A 28 7.32 -1.50 33.30
N ARG A 29 8.51 -1.06 33.71
CA ARG A 29 9.45 -0.31 32.85
C ARG A 29 9.98 -1.16 31.70
N GLN A 30 10.37 -2.41 31.95
CA GLN A 30 10.81 -3.36 30.91
C GLN A 30 9.70 -3.62 29.88
N LYS A 31 8.46 -3.87 30.32
CA LYS A 31 7.31 -4.06 29.43
C LYS A 31 7.02 -2.81 28.57
N ARG A 32 7.13 -1.60 29.14
CA ARG A 32 6.99 -0.34 28.38
C ARG A 32 8.10 -0.15 27.36
N LEU A 33 9.35 -0.47 27.72
CA LEU A 33 10.50 -0.39 26.82
C LEU A 33 10.41 -1.43 25.69
N ALA A 34 9.97 -2.66 25.99
CA ALA A 34 9.72 -3.69 24.99
C ALA A 34 8.58 -3.29 24.04
N LYS A 35 7.47 -2.72 24.55
CA LYS A 35 6.39 -2.17 23.72
C LYS A 35 6.87 -1.02 22.83
N ARG A 36 7.64 -0.08 23.37
CA ARG A 36 8.26 1.02 22.60
C ARG A 36 9.22 0.48 21.53
N ARG A 37 10.06 -0.49 21.86
CA ARG A 37 10.95 -1.17 20.89
C ARG A 37 10.16 -1.88 19.80
N GLY A 38 9.05 -2.52 20.13
CA GLY A 38 8.15 -3.15 19.16
C GLY A 38 7.58 -2.14 18.17
N VAL A 39 7.05 -1.02 18.66
CA VAL A 39 6.54 0.08 17.81
C VAL A 39 7.66 0.68 16.96
N LEU A 40 8.84 0.92 17.54
CA LEU A 40 10.00 1.45 16.83
C LEU A 40 10.49 0.50 15.72
N ASN A 41 10.47 -0.81 15.96
CA ASN A 41 10.82 -1.82 14.97
C ASN A 41 9.73 -1.99 13.89
N GLN A 42 8.46 -1.78 14.25
CA GLN A 42 7.34 -1.77 13.30
C GLN A 42 7.40 -0.56 12.36
N GLU A 43 7.83 0.60 12.84
CA GLU A 43 8.08 1.79 12.02
C GLU A 43 9.33 1.62 11.13
N ARG A 44 10.41 1.02 11.67
CA ARG A 44 11.63 0.71 10.90
C ARG A 44 11.43 -0.40 9.86
N GLY A 45 10.42 -1.24 10.03
CA GLY A 45 10.08 -2.35 9.14
C GLY A 45 9.13 -1.98 8.01
N LYS A 46 8.75 -0.70 7.88
CA LYS A 46 7.97 -0.22 6.72
C LYS A 46 8.92 -0.14 5.52
N THR A 47 9.27 -1.29 4.98
CA THR A 47 10.02 -1.42 3.74
C THR A 47 9.28 -0.68 2.64
N MET A 48 9.98 0.29 2.02
CA MET A 48 9.51 0.96 0.83
C MET A 48 9.19 -0.11 -0.22
N LYS A 49 7.92 -0.18 -0.63
CA LYS A 49 7.48 -1.17 -1.62
C LYS A 49 7.99 -0.73 -2.99
N ASN A 50 9.21 -1.15 -3.33
CA ASN A 50 9.88 -0.81 -4.59
C ASN A 50 9.40 -1.68 -5.78
N LYS A 51 8.14 -2.10 -5.79
CA LYS A 51 7.56 -2.90 -6.86
C LYS A 51 6.13 -2.49 -7.16
N VAL A 52 5.78 -2.48 -8.44
CA VAL A 52 4.40 -2.36 -8.91
C VAL A 52 3.79 -3.76 -8.91
N GLU A 53 2.67 -3.94 -8.21
CA GLU A 53 1.94 -5.21 -8.16
C GLU A 53 0.88 -5.27 -9.27
N GLU A 54 0.70 -6.45 -9.88
CA GLU A 54 -0.29 -6.63 -10.95
C GLU A 54 -1.73 -6.40 -10.45
N SER A 55 -2.00 -6.73 -9.18
CA SER A 55 -3.29 -6.46 -8.52
C SER A 55 -3.68 -4.99 -8.61
N THR A 56 -2.73 -4.08 -8.39
CA THR A 56 -2.94 -2.63 -8.50
C THR A 56 -3.40 -2.24 -9.90
N ILE A 57 -2.79 -2.82 -10.93
CA ILE A 57 -3.07 -2.50 -12.33
C ILE A 57 -4.44 -3.04 -12.74
N ASN A 58 -4.77 -4.24 -12.30
CA ASN A 58 -6.09 -4.81 -12.52
C ASN A 58 -7.17 -3.96 -11.85
N SER A 59 -6.96 -3.50 -10.61
CA SER A 59 -7.89 -2.58 -9.94
C SER A 59 -8.03 -1.24 -10.66
N ILE A 60 -6.95 -0.70 -11.24
CA ILE A 60 -7.02 0.53 -12.04
C ILE A 60 -7.86 0.30 -13.31
N LEU A 61 -7.68 -0.84 -13.98
CA LEU A 61 -8.45 -1.20 -15.18
C LEU A 61 -9.93 -1.46 -14.88
N GLU A 62 -10.26 -2.11 -13.76
CA GLU A 62 -11.65 -2.36 -13.34
C GLU A 62 -12.41 -1.06 -13.05
N ASN A 63 -11.74 -0.06 -12.50
CA ASN A 63 -12.32 1.24 -12.21
C ASN A 63 -12.21 2.24 -13.37
N ALA A 64 -11.60 1.85 -14.50
CA ALA A 64 -11.46 2.72 -15.66
C ALA A 64 -12.74 2.74 -16.50
N GLN A 65 -13.11 3.93 -16.97
CA GLN A 65 -14.21 4.08 -17.91
C GLN A 65 -13.69 3.82 -19.33
N ILE A 66 -14.19 2.75 -19.96
CA ILE A 66 -13.74 2.30 -21.29
C ILE A 66 -14.81 2.62 -22.33
N GLU A 67 -14.43 3.40 -23.34
CA GLU A 67 -15.23 3.64 -24.53
C GLU A 67 -14.58 2.97 -25.74
N THR A 68 -15.39 2.31 -26.57
CA THR A 68 -14.92 1.71 -27.83
C THR A 68 -15.67 2.35 -28.98
N LYS A 69 -14.94 2.84 -29.98
CA LYS A 69 -15.48 3.45 -31.20
C LYS A 69 -14.86 2.77 -32.40
N THR A 70 -15.69 2.34 -33.34
CA THR A 70 -15.22 1.85 -34.64
C THR A 70 -15.27 2.99 -35.63
N VAL A 71 -14.15 3.22 -36.33
CA VAL A 71 -13.97 4.27 -37.33
C VAL A 71 -13.58 3.62 -38.65
N PHE A 72 -14.05 4.18 -39.77
CA PHE A 72 -13.73 3.71 -41.13
C PHE A 72 -14.00 2.22 -41.36
N SER A 73 -15.06 1.69 -40.74
CA SER A 73 -15.53 0.29 -40.78
C SER A 73 -14.57 -0.78 -40.21
N LYS A 74 -13.26 -0.53 -40.15
CA LYS A 74 -12.23 -1.52 -39.80
C LYS A 74 -11.25 -1.11 -38.71
N VAL A 75 -11.33 0.12 -38.20
CA VAL A 75 -10.41 0.62 -37.16
C VAL A 75 -11.15 0.67 -35.84
N THR A 76 -10.70 -0.09 -34.85
CA THR A 76 -11.20 -0.02 -33.48
C THR A 76 -10.34 0.96 -32.70
N ILE A 77 -10.96 2.00 -32.15
CA ILE A 77 -10.35 2.92 -31.18
C ILE A 77 -10.93 2.60 -29.82
N VAL A 78 -10.07 2.39 -28.83
CA VAL A 78 -10.45 2.23 -27.43
C VAL A 78 -9.88 3.39 -26.65
N THR A 79 -10.75 4.09 -25.94
CA THR A 79 -10.39 5.17 -25.03
C THR A 79 -10.65 4.69 -23.60
N ALA A 80 -9.64 4.73 -22.74
CA ALA A 80 -9.75 4.38 -21.33
C ALA A 80 -9.45 5.62 -20.49
N LYS A 81 -10.44 6.09 -19.75
CA LYS A 81 -10.28 7.13 -18.74
C LYS A 81 -10.02 6.47 -17.39
N LEU A 82 -8.81 6.66 -16.88
CA LEU A 82 -8.36 6.13 -15.60
C LEU A 82 -9.00 6.88 -14.42
N PRO A 83 -9.04 6.29 -13.21
CA PRO A 83 -9.65 6.91 -12.03
C PRO A 83 -9.02 8.26 -11.61
N ASN A 84 -7.75 8.47 -11.96
CA ASN A 84 -7.04 9.74 -11.74
C ASN A 84 -7.40 10.82 -12.78
N GLY A 85 -8.30 10.53 -13.73
CA GLY A 85 -8.71 11.42 -14.81
C GLY A 85 -7.82 11.38 -16.05
N PHE A 86 -6.71 10.63 -16.03
CA PHE A 86 -5.83 10.49 -17.20
C PHE A 86 -6.51 9.64 -18.28
N VAL A 87 -6.41 10.08 -19.54
CA VAL A 87 -7.08 9.43 -20.67
C VAL A 87 -6.03 8.77 -21.56
N LEU A 88 -6.18 7.45 -21.75
CA LEU A 88 -5.40 6.66 -22.68
C LEU A 88 -6.23 6.37 -23.93
N VAL A 89 -5.63 6.58 -25.09
CA VAL A 89 -6.22 6.23 -26.38
C VAL A 89 -5.33 5.21 -27.06
N GLU A 90 -5.94 4.12 -27.51
CA GLU A 90 -5.31 3.08 -28.31
C GLU A 90 -6.16 2.77 -29.52
N SER A 91 -5.50 2.37 -30.61
CA SER A 91 -6.16 2.06 -31.86
C SER A 91 -5.58 0.80 -32.50
N SER A 92 -6.46 -0.04 -33.03
CA SER A 92 -6.11 -1.19 -33.84
C SER A 92 -6.81 -1.09 -35.18
N GLY A 93 -6.04 -1.12 -36.27
CA GLY A 93 -6.56 -1.09 -37.63
C GLY A 93 -6.37 -2.45 -38.30
N ALA A 94 -7.43 -3.03 -38.86
CA ALA A 94 -7.32 -4.21 -39.71
C ALA A 94 -6.95 -3.83 -41.15
N VAL A 95 -6.20 -4.71 -41.81
CA VAL A 95 -5.75 -4.53 -43.19
C VAL A 95 -6.94 -4.70 -44.16
N SER A 96 -7.71 -5.78 -43.99
CA SER A 96 -8.92 -6.10 -44.76
C SER A 96 -10.16 -6.13 -43.86
N GLU A 97 -11.30 -5.71 -44.41
CA GLU A 97 -12.61 -5.69 -43.75
C GLU A 97 -13.19 -7.11 -43.61
N GLU A 98 -12.90 -8.01 -44.55
CA GLU A 98 -13.37 -9.41 -44.53
C GLU A 98 -12.83 -10.20 -43.33
N ASN A 99 -11.63 -9.84 -42.85
CA ASN A 99 -10.98 -10.48 -41.70
C ASN A 99 -11.08 -9.63 -40.42
N TYR A 100 -11.91 -8.60 -40.40
CA TYR A 100 -12.05 -7.72 -39.25
C TYR A 100 -12.95 -8.35 -38.18
N ASP A 101 -12.39 -8.51 -36.97
CA ASP A 101 -13.16 -8.82 -35.77
C ASP A 101 -12.96 -7.72 -34.72
N ALA A 102 -14.03 -7.00 -34.41
CA ALA A 102 -14.06 -5.95 -33.41
C ALA A 102 -13.66 -6.45 -32.00
N LYS A 103 -13.91 -7.74 -31.69
CA LYS A 103 -13.51 -8.35 -30.41
C LYS A 103 -12.00 -8.50 -30.33
N ILE A 104 -11.35 -8.92 -31.41
CA ILE A 104 -9.89 -9.03 -31.50
C ILE A 104 -9.27 -7.64 -31.40
N GLY A 105 -9.81 -6.67 -32.14
CA GLY A 105 -9.36 -5.27 -32.08
C GLY A 105 -9.45 -4.70 -30.67
N LYS A 106 -10.57 -4.93 -29.97
CA LYS A 106 -10.77 -4.50 -28.58
C LYS A 106 -9.78 -5.17 -27.62
N LYS A 107 -9.55 -6.48 -27.77
CA LYS A 107 -8.59 -7.21 -26.92
C LYS A 107 -7.18 -6.67 -27.07
N VAL A 108 -6.72 -6.49 -28.31
CA VAL A 108 -5.38 -5.92 -28.59
C VAL A 108 -5.25 -4.51 -28.02
N CYS A 109 -6.27 -3.66 -28.17
CA CYS A 109 -6.24 -2.32 -27.59
C CYS A 109 -6.20 -2.38 -26.05
N MET A 110 -6.93 -3.31 -25.43
CA MET A 110 -6.93 -3.48 -23.98
C MET A 110 -5.56 -3.93 -23.45
N ASP A 111 -4.92 -4.88 -24.12
CA ASP A 111 -3.59 -5.36 -23.76
C ASP A 111 -2.55 -4.23 -23.87
N ARG A 112 -2.65 -3.38 -24.89
CA ARG A 112 -1.80 -2.18 -25.03
C ARG A 112 -2.05 -1.15 -23.93
N ILE A 113 -3.31 -0.91 -23.56
CA ILE A 113 -3.65 -0.02 -22.45
C ILE A 113 -3.07 -0.56 -21.15
N LYS A 114 -3.18 -1.87 -20.88
CA LYS A 114 -2.55 -2.51 -19.70
C LYS A 114 -1.04 -2.28 -19.69
N ASN A 115 -0.36 -2.45 -20.83
CA ASN A 115 1.08 -2.19 -20.94
C ASN A 115 1.44 -0.73 -20.68
N LYS A 116 0.66 0.24 -21.20
CA LYS A 116 0.87 1.66 -20.88
C LYS A 116 0.70 1.97 -19.40
N ILE A 117 -0.27 1.36 -18.73
CA ILE A 117 -0.45 1.53 -17.28
C ILE A 117 0.77 1.01 -16.51
N TRP A 118 1.33 -0.14 -16.92
CA TRP A 118 2.57 -0.67 -16.36
C TRP A 118 3.73 0.32 -16.50
N GLU A 119 3.92 0.90 -17.69
CA GLU A 119 4.96 1.90 -17.93
C GLU A 119 4.77 3.15 -17.06
N LEU A 120 3.53 3.65 -16.95
CA LEU A 120 3.22 4.85 -16.17
C LEU A 120 3.39 4.64 -14.66
N GLU A 121 2.90 3.52 -14.11
CA GLU A 121 3.11 3.20 -12.69
C GLU A 121 4.59 2.91 -12.38
N GLY A 122 5.31 2.30 -13.32
CA GLY A 122 6.76 2.10 -13.22
C GLY A 122 7.52 3.43 -13.18
N TYR A 123 7.19 4.37 -14.08
CA TYR A 123 7.77 5.71 -14.10
C TYR A 123 7.48 6.47 -12.80
N LYS A 124 6.22 6.48 -12.36
CA LYS A 124 5.79 7.12 -11.12
C LYS A 124 6.56 6.60 -9.90
N LEU A 125 6.73 5.27 -9.80
CA LEU A 125 7.51 4.67 -8.71
C LEU A 125 8.99 5.08 -8.79
N ALA A 126 9.57 5.10 -9.99
CA ALA A 126 10.96 5.53 -10.18
C ALA A 126 11.16 7.00 -9.79
N SER A 127 10.21 7.89 -10.12
CA SER A 127 10.23 9.30 -9.71
C SER A 127 10.16 9.46 -8.19
N GLN A 128 9.26 8.73 -7.51
CA GLN A 128 9.16 8.75 -6.05
C GLN A 128 10.46 8.31 -5.37
N LEU A 129 11.08 7.24 -5.86
CA LEU A 129 12.36 6.75 -5.35
C LEU A 129 13.53 7.69 -5.63
N MET A 130 13.43 8.52 -6.67
CA MET A 130 14.42 9.55 -6.96
C MET A 130 14.30 10.74 -6.01
N GLU A 131 13.08 11.17 -5.68
CA GLU A 131 12.84 12.30 -4.75
C GLU A 131 13.25 11.99 -3.31
N GLU A 132 13.23 10.71 -2.92
CA GLU A 132 13.62 10.25 -1.58
C GLU A 132 15.13 10.03 -1.40
N ARG A 133 15.91 10.10 -2.50
CA ARG A 133 17.37 10.00 -2.50
C ARG A 133 18.03 11.36 -2.32
#